data_AF-A0A920UN86-F1
#
_entry.id   AF-A0A920UN86-F1
#
_cell.length_a   1.000
_cell.length_b   1.000
_cell.length_c   1.000
_cell.angle_alpha   90.00
_cell.angle_beta   90.00
_cell.angle_gamma   90.00
#
_symmetry.space_group_name_H-M   'P 1'
#
loop_
_entity.id
_entity.type
_entity.pdbx_description
1 polymer ?
#
loop_
_entity_poly.entity_id
_entity_poly.type
_entity_poly.pdbx_seq_one_letter_code
_entity_poly.pdbx_strand_id
1 'polypeptide(L)'
;MIDILENQSSLRIKMGFDPSSPDPHLGHAVGLRKLRQLQELGHTIVVIVGDWTAQIGDPSGRSSTRPILTKEEVEKNSETYLNKFF
;
A
#
# COMPACT_ATOMS: atom_id res chain seq x y z
N MET A 1 -11.37 -15.98 11.61
CA MET A 1 -10.52 -14.92 11.02
C MET A 1 -9.86 -14.10 12.11
N ILE A 2 -10.62 -13.63 13.09
CA ILE A 2 -10.09 -13.00 14.30
C ILE A 2 -9.13 -13.96 15.05
N ASP A 3 -9.49 -15.24 15.15
CA ASP A 3 -8.68 -16.27 15.83
C ASP A 3 -7.30 -16.51 15.19
N ILE A 4 -7.15 -16.19 13.89
CA ILE A 4 -5.87 -16.31 13.18
C ILE A 4 -4.95 -15.14 13.54
N LEU A 5 -5.53 -13.96 13.74
CA LEU A 5 -4.82 -12.74 14.14
C LEU A 5 -4.46 -12.77 15.63
N GLU A 6 -5.28 -13.41 16.46
CA GLU A 6 -5.04 -13.53 17.90
C GLU A 6 -4.11 -14.71 18.26
N ASN A 7 -3.76 -15.57 17.30
CA ASN A 7 -2.91 -16.73 17.52
C ASN A 7 -1.44 -16.32 17.74
N GLN A 8 -0.69 -17.09 18.53
CA GLN A 8 0.72 -16.78 18.89
C GLN A 8 1.71 -16.82 17.71
N SER A 9 1.26 -17.17 16.51
CA SER A 9 2.10 -17.22 15.32
C SER A 9 2.15 -15.84 14.67
N SER A 10 3.32 -15.19 14.67
CA SER A 10 3.50 -13.90 14.01
C SER A 10 3.23 -14.02 12.50
N LEU A 11 2.18 -13.34 12.03
CA LEU A 11 1.83 -13.30 10.61
C LEU A 11 2.62 -12.22 9.88
N ARG A 12 2.83 -12.44 8.58
CA ARG A 12 3.35 -11.43 7.66
C ARG A 12 2.20 -10.88 6.81
N ILE A 13 1.84 -9.62 7.03
CA ILE A 13 0.66 -8.99 6.45
C ILE A 13 1.10 -7.95 5.42
N LYS A 14 0.69 -8.15 4.16
CA LYS A 14 1.05 -7.29 3.03
C LYS A 14 -0.04 -6.25 2.77
N MET A 15 0.35 -5.01 2.51
CA MET A 15 -0.51 -3.99 1.87
C MET A 15 0.22 -3.34 0.70
N GLY A 16 -0.41 -3.35 -0.48
CA GLY A 16 0.10 -2.69 -1.67
C GLY A 16 -0.36 -1.24 -1.75
N PHE A 17 0.55 -0.34 -2.12
CA PHE A 17 0.26 1.03 -2.52
C PHE A 17 0.61 1.21 -3.99
N ASP A 18 -0.33 1.74 -4.75
CA ASP A 18 -0.15 2.10 -6.15
C ASP A 18 0.31 3.57 -6.23
N PRO A 19 1.55 3.87 -6.63
CA PRO A 19 2.07 5.24 -6.77
C PRO A 19 1.50 5.98 -7.99
N SER A 20 0.23 5.75 -8.32
CA SER A 20 -0.48 6.46 -9.39
C SER A 20 -0.83 7.92 -9.04
N SER A 21 -0.56 8.32 -7.80
CA SER A 21 -0.59 9.69 -7.28
C SER A 21 0.67 9.91 -6.44
N PRO A 22 1.21 11.14 -6.35
CA PRO A 22 2.43 11.43 -5.58
C PRO A 22 2.25 11.25 -4.06
N ASP A 23 1.05 11.50 -3.54
CA ASP A 23 0.84 11.61 -2.11
C ASP A 23 -0.22 10.64 -1.56
N PRO A 24 0.05 9.96 -0.43
CA PRO A 24 -0.99 9.34 0.36
C PRO A 24 -1.91 10.42 0.95
N HIS A 25 -3.22 10.20 0.84
CA HIS A 25 -4.25 11.08 1.38
C HIS A 25 -5.04 10.39 2.51
N LEU A 26 -5.93 11.13 3.18
CA LEU A 26 -6.73 10.62 4.31
C LEU A 26 -7.51 9.33 4.01
N GLY A 27 -7.87 9.06 2.76
CA GLY A 27 -8.47 7.78 2.35
C GLY A 27 -7.63 6.53 2.69
N HIS A 28 -6.31 6.65 2.83
CA HIS A 28 -5.44 5.54 3.24
C HIS A 28 -5.37 5.34 4.76
N ALA A 29 -5.84 6.32 5.55
CA ALA A 29 -5.69 6.30 7.01
C ALA A 29 -6.38 5.10 7.67
N VAL A 30 -7.50 4.62 7.12
CA VAL A 30 -8.22 3.45 7.66
C VAL A 30 -7.35 2.19 7.55
N GLY A 31 -6.79 1.92 6.37
CA GLY A 31 -5.91 0.77 6.14
C GLY A 31 -4.66 0.86 7.00
N LEU A 32 -3.99 2.01 7.01
CA LEU A 32 -2.77 2.23 7.80
C LEU A 32 -3.00 2.09 9.30
N ARG A 33 -4.11 2.61 9.84
CA ARG A 33 -4.47 2.41 11.25
C ARG A 33 -4.72 0.95 11.58
N LYS A 34 -5.34 0.19 10.67
CA LYS A 34 -5.52 -1.26 10.87
C LYS A 34 -4.20 -2.01 10.86
N LEU A 35 -3.29 -1.69 9.93
CA LEU A 35 -1.94 -2.27 9.92
C LEU A 35 -1.19 -1.98 11.22
N ARG A 36 -1.29 -0.75 11.75
CA ARG A 36 -0.69 -0.39 13.03
C ARG A 36 -1.21 -1.24 14.18
N GLN A 37 -2.52 -1.43 14.27
CA GLN A 37 -3.12 -2.33 15.29
C GLN A 37 -2.58 -3.75 15.16
N LEU A 38 -2.45 -4.27 13.94
CA LEU A 38 -1.89 -5.59 13.68
C LEU A 38 -0.41 -5.70 14.04
N GLN A 39 0.36 -4.63 13.85
CA GLN A 39 1.74 -4.55 14.29
C GLN A 39 1.86 -4.57 15.82
N GLU A 40 0.96 -3.86 16.52
CA GLU A 40 0.88 -3.85 17.99
C GLU A 40 0.51 -5.22 18.58
N LEU A 41 -0.18 -6.06 17.81
CA LEU A 41 -0.45 -7.46 18.13
C LEU A 41 0.73 -8.41 17.82
N GLY A 42 1.88 -7.89 17.37
CA GLY A 42 3.10 -8.67 17.13
C GLY A 42 3.25 -9.24 15.72
N HIS A 43 2.45 -8.79 14.75
CA HIS A 43 2.59 -9.17 13.36
C HIS A 43 3.61 -8.31 12.61
N THR A 44 4.22 -8.88 11.57
CA THR A 44 5.10 -8.16 10.65
C THR A 44 4.28 -7.53 9.54
N ILE A 45 4.32 -6.20 9.44
CA ILE A 45 3.67 -5.46 8.34
C ILE A 45 4.67 -5.27 7.19
N VAL A 46 4.24 -5.59 5.98
CA VAL A 46 5.01 -5.41 4.74
C VAL A 46 4.24 -4.48 3.81
N VAL A 47 4.66 -3.22 3.77
CA VAL A 47 4.17 -2.24 2.81
C VAL A 47 4.91 -2.44 1.49
N ILE A 48 4.18 -2.59 0.39
CA ILE A 48 4.76 -2.74 -0.95
C ILE A 48 4.31 -1.58 -1.81
N VAL A 49 5.25 -0.77 -2.28
CA VAL A 49 4.99 0.25 -3.30
C VAL A 49 5.15 -0.42 -4.66
N GLY A 50 4.05 -0.55 -5.41
CA GLY A 50 3.99 -1.31 -6.65
C GLY A 50 4.21 -0.44 -7.88
N ASP A 51 5.47 -0.14 -8.18
CA ASP A 51 5.89 0.63 -9.37
C ASP A 51 5.52 -0.06 -10.70
N TRP A 52 5.66 -1.38 -10.78
CA TRP A 52 5.34 -2.17 -11.96
C TRP A 52 3.82 -2.29 -12.18
N THR A 53 3.05 -2.43 -11.11
CA THR A 53 1.58 -2.47 -11.19
C THR A 53 0.98 -1.14 -11.62
N ALA A 54 1.62 -0.03 -11.26
CA ALA A 54 1.22 1.31 -11.70
C ALA A 54 1.36 1.50 -13.23
N GLN A 55 2.41 0.91 -13.82
CA GLN A 55 2.64 0.97 -15.28
C GLN A 55 1.63 0.16 -16.09
N ILE A 56 1.12 -0.95 -15.53
CA ILE A 56 0.09 -1.78 -16.17
C ILE A 56 -1.32 -1.21 -15.93
N GLY A 57 -1.54 -0.62 -14.76
CA GLY A 57 -2.83 -0.12 -14.30
C GLY A 57 -3.70 -1.21 -13.67
N ASP A 58 -4.21 -0.94 -12.47
CA ASP A 58 -5.18 -1.83 -11.81
C ASP A 58 -6.60 -1.61 -12.40
N PRO A 59 -7.23 -2.63 -13.01
CA PRO A 59 -8.58 -2.53 -13.58
C PRO A 59 -9.69 -2.44 -12.52
N SER A 60 -9.37 -2.56 -11.23
CA SER A 60 -10.36 -2.53 -10.16
C SER A 60 -11.04 -1.15 -10.05
N GLY A 61 -12.27 -1.05 -10.58
CA GLY A 61 -13.26 -0.04 -10.19
C GLY A 61 -13.30 1.30 -10.92
N ARG A 62 -12.60 1.53 -12.05
CA ARG A 62 -12.73 2.77 -12.84
C ARG A 62 -12.99 2.53 -14.33
N SER A 63 -14.03 3.17 -14.87
CA SER A 63 -14.47 3.09 -16.29
C SER A 63 -13.67 3.98 -17.26
N SER A 64 -12.65 4.68 -16.80
CA SER A 64 -11.79 5.54 -17.63
C SER A 64 -10.35 5.02 -17.57
N THR A 65 -9.73 4.80 -18.73
CA THR A 65 -8.31 4.48 -18.86
C THR A 65 -7.48 5.51 -18.08
N ARG A 66 -6.73 5.03 -17.08
CA ARG A 66 -5.82 5.89 -16.31
C ARG A 66 -4.72 6.41 -17.24
N PRO A 67 -4.22 7.65 -17.04
CA PRO A 67 -3.04 8.11 -17.77
C PRO A 67 -1.87 7.16 -17.48
N ILE A 68 -1.18 6.73 -18.54
CA ILE A 68 0.03 5.91 -18.41
C ILE A 68 1.11 6.81 -17.83
N LEU A 69 1.54 6.51 -16.60
CA LEU A 69 2.67 7.21 -15.97
C LEU A 69 3.98 6.68 -16.55
N THR A 70 4.93 7.60 -16.76
CA THR A 70 6.30 7.23 -17.11
C THR A 70 7.00 6.57 -15.92
N LYS A 71 8.04 5.78 -16.20
CA LYS A 71 8.85 5.15 -15.15
C LYS A 71 9.42 6.16 -14.16
N GLU A 72 9.88 7.32 -14.65
CA GLU A 72 10.44 8.41 -13.83
C GLU A 72 9.39 9.03 -12.90
N GLU A 73 8.16 9.23 -13.38
CA GLU A 73 7.05 9.73 -12.55
C GLU A 73 6.68 8.72 -11.45
N VAL A 74 6.65 7.44 -11.79
CA VAL A 74 6.38 6.36 -10.84
C VAL A 74 7.48 6.27 -9.77
N GLU A 75 8.75 6.38 -10.15
CA GLU A 75 9.89 6.41 -9.21
C GLU A 75 9.78 7.59 -8.25
N LYS A 76 9.53 8.80 -8.76
CA LYS A 76 9.37 10.01 -7.93
C LYS A 76 8.19 9.93 -6.96
N ASN A 77 7.06 9.38 -7.41
CA ASN A 77 5.90 9.16 -6.55
C ASN A 77 6.23 8.11 -5.48
N SER A 78 6.95 7.04 -5.85
CA SER A 78 7.35 5.98 -4.92
C SER A 78 8.27 6.50 -3.81
N GLU A 79 9.23 7.37 -4.14
CA GLU A 79 10.08 8.05 -3.14
C GLU A 79 9.26 8.85 -2.14
N THR A 80 8.24 9.57 -2.62
CA THR A 80 7.35 10.37 -1.76
C THR A 80 6.55 9.48 -0.82
N TYR A 81 6.10 8.32 -1.28
CA TYR A 81 5.44 7.32 -0.43
C TYR A 81 6.38 6.75 0.62
N LEU A 82 7.59 6.35 0.24
CA LEU A 82 8.59 5.81 1.17
C LEU A 82 8.92 6.82 2.28
N ASN A 83 9.18 8.08 1.92
CA ASN A 83 9.50 9.16 2.87
C ASN A 83 8.38 9.44 3.89
N LYS A 84 7.13 9.07 3.61
CA LYS A 84 6.01 9.25 4.53
C LYS A 84 5.71 8.04 5.42
N PHE A 85 6.29 6.89 5.10
CA PHE A 85 6.15 5.66 5.89
C PHE A 85 7.28 5.46 6.90
N PHE A 86 8.46 6.04 6.65
CA PHE A 86 9.56 6.15 7.62
C PHE A 86 9.35 7.34 8.56
#